data_AF-A0AAU9DUT4-F1
#
_entry.id   AF-A0AAU9DUT4-F1
#
_cell.length_a   1.000
_cell.length_b   1.000
_cell.length_c   1.000
_cell.angle_alpha   90.00
_cell.angle_beta   90.00
_cell.angle_gamma   90.00
#
_symmetry.space_group_name_H-M   'P 1'
#
loop_
_entity.id
_entity.type
_entity.pdbx_description
1 polymer ?
#
loop_
_entity_poly.entity_id
_entity_poly.type
_entity_poly.pdbx_seq_one_letter_code
_entity_poly.pdbx_strand_id
1 'polypeptide(L)'
;MAKCVRCGKELDIITRDPNKAFYCKKCSEELLGKFSYEYSDKRATKKNKIIEYLIPGLFQFQSGYYLRGILIFLNSIFIPIVWLILFWSEVKYKIINKKIFGINIIFSFFIIINFLIAFTLNIREILNNKKSKTNY
;
A
#
# COMPACT_ATOMS: atom_id res chain seq x y z
N MET A 1 11.47 -25.59 -43.29
CA MET A 1 11.14 -24.94 -42.00
C MET A 1 10.25 -23.73 -42.27
N ALA A 2 9.15 -23.57 -41.53
CA ALA A 2 8.23 -22.45 -41.73
C ALA A 2 8.84 -21.16 -41.16
N LYS A 3 8.77 -20.07 -41.93
CA LYS A 3 9.25 -18.74 -41.53
C LYS A 3 8.08 -17.87 -41.10
N CYS A 4 8.29 -17.03 -40.09
CA CYS A 4 7.28 -16.10 -39.63
C CYS A 4 7.01 -15.01 -40.68
N VAL A 5 5.73 -14.80 -41.01
CA VAL A 5 5.28 -13.83 -42.02
C VAL A 5 5.71 -12.39 -41.69
N ARG A 6 5.88 -12.06 -40.41
CA ARG A 6 6.20 -10.70 -39.97
C ARG A 6 7.70 -10.42 -39.87
N CYS A 7 8.48 -11.39 -39.39
CA CYS A 7 9.89 -11.19 -39.02
C CYS A 7 10.87 -11.98 -39.90
N GLY A 8 10.39 -12.88 -40.77
CA GLY A 8 11.21 -13.73 -41.63
C GLY A 8 12.05 -14.79 -40.90
N LYS A 9 12.05 -14.81 -39.56
CA LYS A 9 12.77 -15.78 -38.74
C LYS A 9 12.04 -17.12 -38.67
N GLU A 10 12.79 -18.17 -38.37
CA GLU A 10 12.27 -19.52 -38.18
C GLU A 10 11.31 -19.58 -36.98
N LEU A 11 10.24 -20.36 -37.12
CA LEU A 11 9.22 -20.54 -36.10
C LEU A 11 9.63 -21.68 -35.15
N ASP A 12 9.90 -21.36 -33.89
CA ASP A 12 10.25 -22.36 -32.87
C ASP A 12 9.04 -23.16 -32.35
N ILE A 13 7.81 -22.66 -32.53
CA ILE A 13 6.59 -23.24 -31.95
C ILE A 13 5.53 -23.44 -33.04
N ILE A 14 5.36 -24.68 -33.49
CA ILE A 14 4.25 -25.08 -34.36
C ILE A 14 3.05 -25.40 -33.46
N THR A 15 2.18 -24.41 -33.25
CA THR A 15 0.90 -24.65 -32.55
C THR A 15 -0.04 -25.41 -33.51
N ARG A 16 -0.68 -26.49 -33.06
CA ARG A 16 -1.62 -27.32 -33.86
C ARG A 16 -3.00 -26.67 -34.11
N ASP A 17 -3.15 -25.40 -33.77
CA ASP A 17 -4.44 -24.72 -33.73
C ASP A 17 -4.55 -23.76 -34.94
N PRO A 18 -5.37 -24.08 -35.97
CA PRO A 18 -5.37 -23.38 -37.26
C PRO A 18 -5.84 -21.92 -37.16
N ASN A 19 -6.47 -21.54 -36.05
CA ASN A 19 -6.94 -20.17 -35.81
C ASN A 19 -5.91 -19.26 -35.09
N LYS A 20 -4.76 -19.81 -34.68
CA LYS A 20 -3.69 -19.03 -34.05
C LYS A 20 -2.62 -18.69 -35.09
N ALA A 21 -2.61 -17.42 -35.52
CA ALA A 21 -1.57 -16.91 -36.42
C ALA A 21 -0.17 -17.21 -35.86
N PHE A 22 0.73 -17.69 -36.72
CA PHE A 22 2.08 -18.12 -36.35
C PHE A 22 2.96 -16.93 -35.95
N TYR A 23 3.09 -16.65 -34.65
CA TYR A 23 3.99 -15.60 -34.15
C TYR A 23 5.37 -16.20 -33.82
N CYS A 24 6.44 -15.63 -34.38
CA CYS A 24 7.81 -15.91 -33.91
C CYS A 24 7.96 -15.42 -32.46
N LYS A 25 8.72 -16.13 -31.62
CA LYS A 25 8.93 -15.80 -30.19
C LYS A 25 9.24 -14.31 -29.97
N LYS A 26 10.10 -13.74 -30.83
CA LYS A 26 10.43 -12.31 -30.82
C LYS A 26 9.22 -11.40 -31.08
N CYS A 27 8.38 -11.71 -32.07
CA CYS A 27 7.19 -10.92 -32.36
C CYS A 27 6.08 -11.11 -31.32
N SER A 28 5.96 -12.30 -30.73
CA SER A 28 5.05 -12.51 -29.60
C SER A 28 5.53 -11.77 -28.36
N GLU A 29 6.84 -11.70 -28.09
CA GLU A 29 7.40 -10.91 -26.98
C GLU A 29 7.22 -9.40 -27.20
N GLU A 30 7.34 -8.89 -28.44
CA GLU A 30 7.04 -7.48 -28.74
C GLU A 30 5.55 -7.13 -28.59
N LEU A 31 4.66 -8.04 -29.01
CA LEU A 31 3.22 -7.87 -28.82
C LEU A 31 2.83 -7.99 -27.34
N LEU A 32 3.27 -9.05 -26.67
CA LEU A 32 3.03 -9.29 -25.25
C LEU A 32 3.69 -8.22 -24.38
N GLY A 33 4.85 -7.71 -24.75
CA GLY A 33 5.47 -6.56 -24.10
C GLY A 33 4.59 -5.32 -24.22
N LYS A 34 4.06 -5.03 -25.41
CA LYS A 34 3.11 -3.91 -25.57
C LYS A 34 1.82 -4.12 -24.78
N PHE A 35 1.27 -5.33 -24.76
CA PHE A 35 0.06 -5.64 -23.98
C PHE A 35 0.31 -5.70 -22.46
N SER A 36 1.50 -6.12 -22.01
CA SER A 36 1.84 -6.17 -20.57
C SER A 36 2.09 -4.78 -19.99
N TYR A 37 2.53 -3.82 -20.80
CA TYR A 37 2.68 -2.42 -20.38
C TYR A 37 1.38 -1.61 -20.42
N GLU A 38 0.39 -2.00 -21.23
CA GLU A 38 -0.90 -1.31 -21.32
C GLU A 38 -1.98 -1.88 -20.38
N TYR A 39 -1.89 -3.14 -19.96
CA TYR A 39 -2.86 -3.75 -19.02
C TYR A 39 -2.42 -3.76 -17.55
N SER A 40 -1.22 -3.26 -17.24
CA SER A 40 -0.81 -2.96 -15.85
C SER A 40 -1.21 -1.54 -15.46
N ASP A 41 -2.48 -1.41 -15.07
CA ASP A 41 -2.90 -0.65 -13.90
C ASP A 41 -2.52 0.85 -13.77
N LYS A 42 -2.36 1.55 -14.89
CA LYS A 42 -2.18 3.02 -14.91
C LYS A 42 -3.46 3.80 -14.55
N ARG A 43 -4.61 3.13 -14.39
CA ARG A 43 -5.87 3.78 -13.94
C ARG A 43 -6.12 3.67 -12.43
N ALA A 44 -5.51 2.74 -11.70
CA ALA A 44 -5.61 2.69 -10.23
C ALA A 44 -4.57 3.57 -9.51
N THR A 45 -3.41 3.81 -10.12
CA THR A 45 -2.22 4.35 -9.41
C THR A 45 -2.11 5.88 -9.34
N LYS A 46 -3.08 6.64 -9.85
CA LYS A 46 -3.09 8.12 -9.73
C LYS A 46 -4.16 8.68 -8.79
N LYS A 47 -5.08 7.85 -8.29
CA LYS A 47 -6.14 8.31 -7.40
C LYS A 47 -5.69 8.20 -5.94
N ASN A 48 -5.33 9.37 -5.42
CA ASN A 48 -5.31 9.72 -4.01
C ASN A 48 -4.05 9.37 -3.21
N LYS A 49 -2.88 9.78 -3.73
CA LYS A 49 -1.62 9.87 -2.95
C LYS A 49 -1.78 10.62 -1.63
N ILE A 50 -2.70 11.58 -1.57
CA ILE A 50 -3.02 12.34 -0.35
C ILE A 50 -3.65 11.42 0.70
N ILE A 51 -4.49 10.45 0.29
CA ILE A 51 -5.17 9.53 1.20
C ILE A 51 -4.19 8.57 1.87
N GLU A 52 -3.11 8.16 1.19
CA GLU A 52 -2.05 7.33 1.80
C GLU A 52 -1.35 8.02 2.99
N TYR A 53 -1.27 9.36 2.96
CA TYR A 53 -0.74 10.16 4.07
C TYR A 53 -1.79 10.41 5.16
N LEU A 54 -3.06 10.57 4.79
CA LEU A 54 -4.17 10.80 5.71
C LEU A 54 -4.60 9.54 6.47
N ILE A 55 -4.45 8.36 5.87
CA ILE A 55 -4.85 7.08 6.45
C ILE A 55 -3.59 6.23 6.71
N PRO A 56 -3.03 6.29 7.93
CA PRO A 56 -1.94 5.42 8.36
C PRO A 56 -2.25 3.94 8.14
N GLY A 57 -1.31 3.20 7.55
CA GLY A 57 -1.47 1.78 7.27
C GLY A 57 -2.01 1.47 5.86
N LEU A 58 -2.64 2.44 5.18
CA LEU A 58 -3.25 2.21 3.85
C LEU A 58 -2.21 1.81 2.80
N PHE A 59 -1.05 2.47 2.83
CA PHE A 59 0.05 2.15 1.93
C PHE A 59 0.54 0.69 2.10
N GLN A 60 0.64 0.24 3.34
CA GLN A 60 1.08 -1.11 3.68
C GLN A 60 0.04 -2.15 3.26
N PHE A 61 -1.26 -1.84 3.39
CA PHE A 61 -2.34 -2.68 2.87
C PHE A 61 -2.28 -2.83 1.34
N GLN A 62 -2.09 -1.73 0.62
CA GLN A 62 -1.95 -1.74 -0.84
C GLN A 62 -0.69 -2.49 -1.31
N SER A 63 0.35 -2.50 -0.49
CA SER A 63 1.62 -3.18 -0.77
C SER A 63 1.65 -4.65 -0.32
N GLY A 64 0.54 -5.19 0.23
CA GLY A 64 0.44 -6.58 0.70
C GLY A 64 1.01 -6.83 2.10
N TYR A 65 1.49 -5.81 2.82
CA TYR A 65 2.00 -5.89 4.18
C TYR A 65 0.88 -5.71 5.22
N TYR A 66 -0.11 -6.62 5.22
CA TYR A 66 -1.33 -6.51 6.03
C TYR A 66 -1.06 -6.37 7.54
N LEU A 67 -0.22 -7.22 8.12
CA LEU A 67 0.09 -7.16 9.56
C LEU A 67 0.69 -5.81 9.95
N ARG A 68 1.59 -5.27 9.12
CA ARG A 68 2.22 -3.97 9.35
C ARG A 68 1.21 -2.84 9.20
N GLY A 69 0.34 -2.91 8.20
CA GLY A 69 -0.77 -1.97 8.00
C GLY A 69 -1.72 -1.91 9.20
N ILE A 70 -2.10 -3.08 9.73
CA ILE A 70 -2.95 -3.18 10.93
C ILE A 70 -2.26 -2.53 12.14
N LEU A 71 -0.99 -2.86 12.39
CA LEU A 71 -0.25 -2.31 13.52
C LEU A 71 -0.14 -0.78 13.46
N ILE A 72 0.15 -0.23 12.29
CA ILE A 72 0.24 1.22 12.08
C ILE A 72 -1.13 1.86 12.27
N PHE A 73 -2.18 1.27 11.71
CA PHE A 73 -3.55 1.76 11.85
C PHE A 73 -4.01 1.77 13.32
N LEU A 74 -3.77 0.68 14.05
CA LEU A 74 -4.17 0.56 15.46
C LEU A 74 -3.49 1.63 16.33
N ASN A 75 -2.17 1.78 16.18
CA ASN A 75 -1.40 2.73 16.99
C ASN A 75 -1.66 4.20 16.59
N SER A 76 -1.97 4.45 15.32
CA SER A 76 -2.15 5.83 14.82
C SER A 76 -3.60 6.32 14.88
N ILE A 77 -4.60 5.46 14.91
CA ILE A 77 -6.01 5.90 14.87
C ILE A 77 -6.80 5.25 16.00
N PHE A 78 -6.80 3.91 16.06
CA PHE A 78 -7.70 3.19 16.93
C PHE A 78 -7.44 3.46 18.42
N ILE A 79 -6.20 3.27 18.88
CA ILE A 79 -5.82 3.48 20.28
C ILE A 79 -6.09 4.93 20.74
N PRO A 80 -5.68 5.98 20.00
CA PRO A 80 -6.01 7.36 20.35
C PRO A 80 -7.51 7.62 20.47
N ILE A 81 -8.33 7.11 19.54
CA ILE A 81 -9.79 7.33 19.56
C ILE A 81 -10.43 6.62 20.75
N VAL A 82 -10.11 5.34 20.96
CA VAL A 82 -10.65 4.56 22.08
C VAL A 82 -10.28 5.22 23.40
N TRP A 83 -9.03 5.68 23.55
CA TRP A 83 -8.60 6.37 24.75
C TRP A 83 -9.33 7.69 24.96
N LEU A 84 -9.52 8.50 23.92
CA LEU A 84 -10.27 9.76 24.02
C LEU A 84 -11.70 9.53 24.52
N ILE A 85 -12.38 8.49 24.02
CA ILE A 85 -13.73 8.13 24.45
C ILE A 85 -13.75 7.74 25.93
N LEU A 86 -12.81 6.88 26.35
CA LEU A 86 -12.70 6.45 27.74
C LEU A 86 -12.38 7.63 28.66
N PHE A 87 -11.36 8.42 28.33
CA PHE A 87 -10.96 9.59 29.10
C PHE A 87 -12.11 10.59 29.25
N TRP A 88 -12.84 10.87 28.17
CA TRP A 88 -14.00 11.76 28.21
C TRP A 88 -15.13 11.21 29.08
N SER A 89 -15.39 9.91 29.00
CA SER A 89 -16.39 9.26 29.84
C SER A 89 -16.07 9.41 31.32
N GLU A 90 -14.81 9.20 31.71
CA GLU A 90 -14.36 9.30 33.09
C GLU A 90 -14.46 10.73 33.63
N VAL A 91 -14.11 11.74 32.82
CA VAL A 91 -14.27 13.17 33.15
C VAL A 91 -15.75 13.52 33.34
N LYS A 92 -16.61 13.08 32.42
CA LYS A 92 -18.05 13.37 32.45
C LYS A 92 -18.74 12.80 33.70
N TYR A 93 -18.42 11.56 34.06
CA TYR A 93 -19.05 10.88 35.19
C TYR A 93 -18.39 11.21 36.54
N LYS A 94 -17.40 12.11 36.58
CA LYS A 94 -16.63 12.46 37.79
C LYS A 94 -16.13 11.24 38.58
N ILE A 95 -15.83 10.15 37.88
CA ILE A 95 -15.37 8.90 38.48
C ILE A 95 -13.95 9.08 39.05
N ILE A 96 -13.23 10.10 38.58
CA ILE A 96 -11.80 10.24 38.80
C ILE A 96 -11.48 10.93 40.13
N ASN A 97 -10.77 10.21 41.00
CA ASN A 97 -10.07 10.76 42.16
C ASN A 97 -8.79 11.50 41.73
N LYS A 98 -8.36 12.58 42.40
CA LYS A 98 -7.22 13.44 41.99
C LYS A 98 -5.94 12.66 41.62
N LYS A 99 -5.67 11.54 42.31
CA LYS A 99 -4.52 10.66 42.04
C LYS A 99 -4.64 9.89 40.72
N ILE A 100 -5.83 9.38 40.40
CA ILE A 100 -6.12 8.65 39.15
C ILE A 100 -6.08 9.62 37.97
N PHE A 101 -6.50 10.87 38.17
CA PHE A 101 -6.45 11.90 37.14
C PHE A 101 -5.03 12.17 36.64
N GLY A 102 -4.06 12.27 37.55
CA GLY A 102 -2.66 12.44 37.21
C GLY A 102 -2.10 11.28 36.37
N ILE A 103 -2.48 10.04 36.71
CA ILE A 103 -2.08 8.85 35.95
C ILE A 103 -2.68 8.88 34.54
N ASN A 104 -3.96 9.24 34.39
CA ASN A 104 -4.62 9.29 33.09
C ASN A 104 -4.06 10.41 32.20
N ILE A 105 -3.63 11.54 32.78
CA ILE A 105 -2.89 12.57 32.03
C ILE A 105 -1.57 12.02 31.49
N ILE A 106 -0.78 11.35 32.35
CA ILE A 106 0.51 10.77 31.95
C ILE A 106 0.29 9.71 30.85
N PHE A 107 -0.72 8.87 30.99
CA PHE A 107 -1.05 7.87 29.98
C PHE A 107 -1.52 8.50 28.66
N SER A 108 -2.31 9.57 28.73
CA SER A 108 -2.69 10.35 27.54
C SER A 108 -1.46 10.89 26.81
N PHE A 109 -0.47 11.38 27.55
CA PHE A 109 0.79 11.85 26.97
C PHE A 109 1.55 10.72 26.25
N PHE A 110 1.63 9.53 26.84
CA PHE A 110 2.22 8.36 26.18
C PHE A 110 1.49 7.96 24.90
N ILE A 111 0.16 8.03 24.88
CA ILE A 111 -0.64 7.74 23.68
C ILE A 111 -0.36 8.75 22.58
N ILE A 112 -0.28 10.05 22.91
CA ILE A 112 0.05 11.09 21.94
C ILE A 112 1.46 10.87 21.35
N ILE A 113 2.44 10.52 22.18
CA ILE A 113 3.79 10.20 21.69
C ILE A 113 3.75 9.00 20.75
N ASN A 114 3.08 7.91 21.13
CA ASN A 114 2.97 6.72 20.28
C ASN A 114 2.27 7.02 18.95
N PHE A 115 1.22 7.84 18.98
CA PHE A 115 0.54 8.34 17.79
C PHE A 115 1.52 9.06 16.85
N LEU A 116 2.28 10.03 17.37
CA LEU A 116 3.25 10.79 16.57
C LEU A 116 4.36 9.89 15.99
N ILE A 117 4.87 8.94 16.78
CA ILE A 117 5.89 7.98 16.31
C ILE A 117 5.32 7.10 15.19
N ALA A 118 4.14 6.51 15.38
CA ALA A 118 3.51 5.65 14.37
C ALA A 118 3.22 6.44 13.08
N PHE A 119 2.76 7.69 13.20
CA PHE A 119 2.48 8.57 12.07
C PHE A 119 3.75 8.95 11.30
N THR A 120 4.82 9.35 12.01
CA THR A 120 6.11 9.68 11.38
C THR A 120 6.76 8.47 10.71
N LEU A 121 6.67 7.28 11.30
CA LEU A 121 7.14 6.03 10.69
C LEU A 121 6.38 5.73 9.39
N ASN A 122 5.05 5.89 9.40
CA ASN A 122 4.23 5.71 8.20
C ASN A 122 4.64 6.67 7.08
N ILE A 123 4.80 7.97 7.39
CA ILE A 123 5.25 8.97 6.41
C ILE A 123 6.63 8.62 5.85
N ARG A 124 7.57 8.24 6.72
CA ARG A 124 8.93 7.87 6.33
C ARG A 124 8.94 6.68 5.38
N GLU A 125 8.11 5.67 5.63
CA GLU A 125 7.99 4.48 4.79
C GLU A 125 7.44 4.83 3.39
N ILE A 126 6.42 5.67 3.32
CA ILE A 126 5.86 6.18 2.05
C ILE A 126 6.92 6.96 1.27
N LEU A 127 7.71 7.81 1.93
CA LEU A 127 8.77 8.60 1.29
C LEU A 127 9.95 7.75 0.79
N ASN A 128 10.36 6.74 1.56
CA ASN A 128 11.48 5.87 1.19
C ASN A 128 11.14 4.99 -0.02
N ASN A 129 9.92 4.45 -0.09
CA ASN A 129 9.49 3.68 -1.26
C ASN A 129 9.44 4.53 -2.53
N LYS A 130 9.14 5.83 -2.43
CA LYS A 130 9.20 6.76 -3.58
C LYS A 130 10.62 6.89 -4.14
N LYS A 131 11.63 7.03 -3.27
CA LYS A 131 13.03 7.12 -3.71
C LYS A 131 13.52 5.87 -4.44
N SER A 132 13.02 4.69 -4.06
CA SER A 132 13.39 3.43 -4.73
C SER A 132 12.86 3.31 -6.16
N LYS A 133 11.69 3.91 -6.46
CA LYS A 133 11.04 3.85 -7.78
C LYS A 133 11.54 4.91 -8.77
N THR A 134 12.22 5.95 -8.31
CA THR A 134 12.77 7.03 -9.17
C THR A 134 14.18 6.76 -9.67
N ASN A 135 14.84 5.69 -9.20
CA ASN A 135 16.22 5.34 -9.57
C ASN A 135 16.32 4.25 -10.65
N TYR A 136 15.24 4.00 -11.39
CA TYR A 136 15.20 3.08 -12.53
C TYR A 136 14.74 3.81 -13.79
#